data_AF-A0A3Q4G3T0-F1
#
_entry.id   AF-A0A3Q4G3T0-F1
#
_cell.length_a   1.000
_cell.length_b   1.000
_cell.length_c   1.000
_cell.angle_alpha   90.00
_cell.angle_beta   90.00
_cell.angle_gamma   90.00
#
_symmetry.space_group_name_H-M   'P 1'
#
loop_
_entity.id
_entity.type
_entity.pdbx_description
1 polymer ?
#
loop_
_entity_poly.entity_id
_entity_poly.type
_entity_poly.pdbx_seq_one_letter_code
_entity_poly.pdbx_strand_id
1 'polypeptide(L)'
;MEFNDSFLIKHTDDLKLPVTETVHRQQMTLHCQQCNAVLADSTGVCGEMKSMDSLMCLITNDVVINRLLMNVLITPSIYSSLKCRGCRCALGKVIHSAPSRLALIRSIFLLYKANINCYILNSSSLVKASTLTFDQKPLRQSMNEVGH
;
A
#
# COMPACT_ATOMS: atom_id res chain seq x y z
N MET A 1 -20.80 -33.47 -11.26
CA MET A 1 -19.72 -32.47 -11.29
C MET A 1 -19.72 -31.84 -9.92
N GLU A 2 -18.91 -32.39 -9.02
CA GLU A 2 -18.95 -32.09 -7.58
C GLU A 2 -18.07 -30.87 -7.29
N PHE A 3 -18.67 -29.83 -6.71
CA PHE A 3 -17.96 -28.67 -6.19
C PHE A 3 -17.54 -28.98 -4.75
N ASN A 4 -16.23 -28.90 -4.48
CA ASN A 4 -15.66 -29.25 -3.18
C ASN A 4 -15.47 -27.99 -2.34
N ASP A 5 -16.29 -27.85 -1.29
CA ASP A 5 -16.31 -26.74 -0.32
C ASP A 5 -15.20 -26.88 0.73
N SER A 6 -13.95 -26.65 0.32
CA SER A 6 -12.82 -26.60 1.24
C SER A 6 -12.04 -25.28 1.14
N PHE A 7 -12.75 -24.14 1.25
CA PHE A 7 -12.15 -22.84 1.55
C PHE A 7 -12.25 -22.58 3.06
N LEU A 8 -11.43 -23.28 3.85
CA LEU A 8 -11.13 -22.88 5.22
C LEU A 8 -9.87 -22.02 5.20
N ILE A 9 -10.06 -20.71 5.38
CA ILE A 9 -8.99 -19.76 5.69
C ILE A 9 -8.34 -20.22 6.99
N LYS A 10 -7.15 -20.81 6.90
CA LYS A 10 -6.35 -21.13 8.08
C LYS A 10 -5.74 -19.84 8.62
N HIS A 11 -6.33 -19.34 9.70
CA HIS A 11 -5.62 -18.44 10.60
C HIS A 11 -4.56 -19.27 11.32
N THR A 12 -3.30 -19.09 10.94
CA THR A 12 -2.15 -19.61 11.69
C THR A 12 -1.31 -18.44 12.14
N ASP A 13 -1.42 -18.13 13.43
CA ASP A 13 -0.42 -17.40 14.20
C ASP A 13 0.92 -18.17 14.17
N ASP A 14 2.01 -17.42 14.23
CA ASP A 14 3.41 -17.85 14.39
C ASP A 14 4.13 -18.52 13.20
N LEU A 15 4.45 -17.72 12.17
CA LEU A 15 5.72 -17.90 11.44
C LEU A 15 6.58 -16.64 11.51
N LYS A 16 7.63 -16.70 12.32
CA LYS A 16 8.80 -15.81 12.24
C LYS A 16 9.48 -16.02 10.89
N LEU A 17 9.35 -15.06 9.98
CA LEU A 17 10.13 -15.00 8.75
C LEU A 17 11.55 -14.50 9.08
N PRO A 18 12.62 -15.17 8.64
CA PRO A 18 13.99 -14.76 8.92
C PRO A 18 14.31 -13.47 8.16
N VAL A 19 14.78 -12.48 8.92
CA VAL A 19 15.41 -11.26 8.43
C VAL A 19 16.81 -11.64 7.95
N THR A 20 17.02 -11.59 6.63
CA THR A 20 18.24 -11.19 5.88
C THR A 20 18.35 -11.99 4.58
N GLU A 21 17.56 -11.63 3.58
CA GLU A 21 17.93 -11.84 2.17
C GLU A 21 17.49 -10.59 1.40
N THR A 22 18.36 -10.08 0.54
CA THR A 22 18.07 -9.01 -0.40
C THR A 22 16.81 -9.38 -1.17
N VAL A 23 15.71 -8.71 -0.87
CA VAL A 23 14.36 -9.07 -1.28
C VAL A 23 14.29 -9.12 -2.81
N HIS A 24 14.34 -10.33 -3.36
CA HIS A 24 13.72 -10.61 -4.65
C HIS A 24 12.29 -10.08 -4.54
N ARG A 25 11.96 -9.02 -5.29
CA ARG A 25 10.72 -8.23 -5.23
C ARG A 25 9.52 -9.14 -5.05
N GLN A 26 9.10 -9.40 -3.80
CA GLN A 26 8.02 -10.33 -3.52
C GLN A 26 6.78 -9.82 -4.26
N GLN A 27 6.26 -10.66 -5.14
CA GLN A 27 5.02 -10.34 -5.85
C GLN A 27 3.90 -10.39 -4.82
N MET A 28 3.20 -9.28 -4.68
CA MET A 28 2.08 -9.17 -3.75
C MET A 28 1.04 -8.19 -4.27
N THR A 29 -0.21 -8.43 -3.88
CA THR A 29 -1.33 -7.49 -4.06
C THR A 29 -1.67 -6.84 -2.73
N LEU A 30 -2.10 -5.58 -2.78
CA LEU A 30 -2.51 -4.80 -1.61
C LEU A 30 -4.03 -4.78 -1.58
N HIS A 31 -4.61 -5.22 -0.47
CA HIS A 31 -6.04 -5.41 -0.30
C HIS A 31 -6.59 -4.47 0.77
N CYS A 32 -7.79 -3.96 0.54
CA CYS A 32 -8.56 -3.31 1.61
C CYS A 32 -8.80 -4.33 2.72
N GLN A 33 -8.38 -4.02 3.95
CA GLN A 33 -8.55 -4.93 5.07
C GLN A 33 -10.02 -5.27 5.38
N GLN A 34 -10.97 -4.38 5.03
CA GLN A 34 -12.38 -4.58 5.35
C GLN A 34 -13.15 -5.43 4.33
N CYS A 35 -12.83 -5.32 3.03
CA CYS A 35 -13.61 -5.98 1.97
C CYS A 35 -12.77 -6.72 0.94
N ASN A 36 -11.46 -6.81 1.16
CA ASN A 36 -10.50 -7.49 0.29
C ASN A 36 -10.41 -6.98 -1.15
N ALA A 37 -11.01 -5.83 -1.49
CA ALA A 37 -10.83 -5.16 -2.78
C ALA A 37 -9.34 -4.91 -3.05
N VAL A 38 -8.88 -5.19 -4.27
CA VAL A 38 -7.47 -5.02 -4.67
C VAL A 38 -7.20 -3.54 -4.97
N LEU A 39 -6.37 -2.91 -4.17
CA LEU A 39 -6.11 -1.48 -4.18
C LEU A 39 -4.85 -1.10 -4.97
N ALA A 40 -3.86 -2.00 -5.01
CA ALA A 40 -2.58 -1.84 -5.69
C ALA A 40 -1.84 -3.19 -5.75
N ASP A 41 -0.63 -3.20 -6.31
CA ASP A 41 0.30 -4.33 -6.27
C ASP A 41 1.74 -3.84 -6.02
N SER A 42 2.68 -4.77 -5.80
CA SER A 42 4.10 -4.45 -5.55
C SER A 42 4.84 -3.89 -6.77
N THR A 43 4.23 -3.84 -7.95
CA THR A 43 4.80 -3.12 -9.09
C THR A 43 4.63 -1.62 -8.92
N GLY A 44 3.45 -1.20 -8.45
CA GLY A 44 3.10 0.20 -8.18
C GLY A 44 3.65 0.78 -6.87
N VAL A 45 4.20 -0.03 -5.96
CA VAL A 45 4.80 0.45 -4.71
C VAL A 45 6.17 1.09 -4.97
N CYS A 46 6.29 2.37 -4.60
CA CYS A 46 7.52 3.17 -4.67
C CYS A 46 8.34 3.11 -3.36
N GLY A 47 7.71 2.69 -2.25
CA GLY A 47 8.32 2.56 -0.94
C GLY A 47 7.31 2.86 0.18
N GLU A 48 7.80 3.17 1.37
CA GLU A 48 6.99 3.66 2.48
C GLU A 48 7.45 5.00 3.05
N MET A 49 6.50 5.71 3.66
CA MET A 49 6.73 6.88 4.50
C MET A 49 6.52 6.47 5.96
N LYS A 50 7.62 6.11 6.63
CA LYS A 50 7.59 5.57 8.01
C LYS A 50 6.97 6.55 9.01
N SER A 51 7.20 7.85 8.87
CA SER A 51 6.65 8.89 9.76
C SER A 51 5.13 9.01 9.71
N MET A 52 4.49 8.40 8.70
CA MET A 52 3.04 8.42 8.50
C MET A 52 2.44 7.01 8.44
N ASP A 53 3.23 5.98 8.74
CA ASP A 53 2.86 4.57 8.61
C ASP A 53 2.09 4.26 7.30
N SER A 54 2.62 4.76 6.19
CA SER A 54 1.93 4.77 4.89
C SER A 54 2.78 4.21 3.76
N LEU A 55 2.15 3.47 2.86
CA LEU A 55 2.74 3.00 1.61
C LEU A 55 2.60 4.07 0.53
N MET A 56 3.69 4.33 -0.17
CA MET A 56 3.73 5.20 -1.34
C MET A 56 3.53 4.34 -2.58
N CYS A 57 2.40 4.49 -3.29
CA CYS A 57 2.10 3.61 -4.41
C CYS A 57 1.22 4.26 -5.49
N LEU A 58 1.20 3.64 -6.67
CA LEU A 58 0.12 3.78 -7.65
C LEU A 58 -1.06 2.90 -7.22
N ILE A 59 -2.28 3.36 -7.50
CA ILE A 59 -3.54 2.73 -7.04
C ILE A 59 -4.42 2.30 -8.22
N THR A 60 -5.32 1.35 -7.97
CA THR A 60 -6.36 0.91 -8.91
C THR A 60 -7.61 1.81 -8.83
N ASN A 61 -8.61 1.51 -9.69
CA ASN A 61 -9.92 2.17 -9.66
C ASN A 61 -10.74 1.87 -8.38
N ASP A 62 -10.34 0.92 -7.55
CA ASP A 62 -11.01 0.58 -6.29
C ASP A 62 -10.66 1.52 -5.14
N VAL A 63 -9.80 2.50 -5.40
CA VAL A 63 -9.53 3.64 -4.51
C VAL A 63 -10.18 4.89 -5.08
N VAL A 64 -10.97 5.59 -4.27
CA VAL A 64 -11.70 6.80 -4.64
C VAL A 64 -11.16 8.00 -3.87
N ILE A 65 -10.87 9.08 -4.59
CA ILE A 65 -10.56 10.38 -4.00
C ILE A 65 -11.87 11.00 -3.51
N ASN A 66 -11.98 11.26 -2.21
CA ASN A 66 -13.26 11.61 -1.59
C ASN A 66 -13.41 13.11 -1.28
N ARG A 67 -12.64 13.65 -0.32
CA ARG A 67 -12.82 15.04 0.16
C ARG A 67 -11.49 15.75 0.24
N LEU A 68 -11.45 17.00 -0.24
CA LEU A 68 -10.35 17.93 -0.04
C LEU A 68 -10.36 18.45 1.40
N LEU A 69 -9.21 18.38 2.07
CA LEU A 69 -9.02 18.67 3.48
C LEU A 69 -7.75 19.50 3.67
N MET A 70 -7.76 20.30 4.73
CA MET A 70 -6.63 21.10 5.18
C MET A 70 -6.13 20.54 6.50
N ASN A 71 -4.84 20.23 6.60
CA ASN A 71 -4.17 20.01 7.87
C ASN A 71 -3.41 21.28 8.23
N VAL A 72 -3.77 21.96 9.31
CA VAL A 72 -3.17 23.24 9.71
C VAL A 72 -2.23 23.11 10.91
N LEU A 73 -2.26 22.00 11.64
CA LEU A 73 -1.70 21.95 13.00
C LEU A 73 -0.24 21.47 13.04
N ILE A 74 0.05 20.34 12.40
CA ILE A 74 1.36 19.67 12.53
C ILE A 74 2.17 19.82 11.24
N THR A 75 1.52 19.63 10.11
CA THR A 75 2.11 19.73 8.78
C THR A 75 1.13 20.46 7.88
N PRO A 76 1.24 21.81 7.82
CA PRO A 76 0.41 22.65 6.97
C PRO A 76 0.33 22.08 5.55
N SER A 77 -0.78 21.45 5.20
CA SER A 77 -0.93 20.74 3.93
C SER A 77 -2.37 20.68 3.46
N ILE A 78 -2.53 20.67 2.14
CA ILE A 78 -3.77 20.41 1.44
C ILE A 78 -3.71 18.98 0.95
N TYR A 79 -4.70 18.16 1.28
CA TYR A 79 -4.75 16.77 0.87
C TYR A 79 -6.18 16.32 0.56
N SER A 80 -6.33 15.26 -0.22
CA SER A 80 -7.61 14.56 -0.33
C SER A 80 -7.56 13.23 0.39
N SER A 81 -8.63 12.89 1.11
CA SER A 81 -8.79 11.57 1.72
C SER A 81 -9.06 10.50 0.64
N LEU A 82 -8.48 9.33 0.79
CA LEU A 82 -8.76 8.15 -0.05
C LEU A 82 -9.73 7.22 0.67
N LYS A 83 -10.68 6.67 -0.08
CA LYS A 83 -11.63 5.67 0.40
C LYS A 83 -11.66 4.44 -0.49
N CYS A 84 -11.98 3.30 0.09
CA CYS A 84 -12.28 2.10 -0.71
C CYS A 84 -13.59 2.32 -1.47
N ARG A 85 -13.64 1.95 -2.74
CA ARG A 85 -14.87 1.99 -3.55
C ARG A 85 -15.95 1.07 -2.99
N GLY A 86 -15.57 -0.15 -2.60
CA GLY A 86 -16.47 -1.18 -2.08
C GLY A 86 -17.07 -0.82 -0.73
N CYS A 87 -16.26 -0.80 0.33
CA CYS A 87 -16.75 -0.61 1.71
C CYS A 87 -16.72 0.85 2.22
N ARG A 88 -16.22 1.81 1.42
CA ARG A 88 -16.12 3.23 1.79
C ARG A 88 -15.22 3.55 3.00
N CYS A 89 -14.48 2.57 3.51
CA CYS A 89 -13.52 2.79 4.60
C CYS A 89 -12.41 3.77 4.18
N ALA A 90 -11.83 4.45 5.17
CA ALA A 90 -10.66 5.28 4.93
C ALA A 90 -9.48 4.38 4.55
N LEU A 91 -8.78 4.73 3.46
CA LEU A 91 -7.59 4.00 3.01
C LEU A 91 -6.32 4.82 3.14
N GLY A 92 -6.41 6.15 3.15
CA GLY A 92 -5.22 6.96 3.02
C GLY A 92 -5.48 8.39 2.60
N LYS A 93 -4.48 9.00 1.97
CA LYS A 93 -4.57 10.36 1.41
C LYS A 93 -3.64 10.57 0.22
N VAL A 94 -3.93 11.58 -0.58
CA VAL A 94 -3.01 12.17 -1.56
C VAL A 94 -2.76 13.63 -1.16
N ILE A 95 -1.50 14.02 -1.05
CA ILE A 95 -1.12 15.38 -0.67
C ILE A 95 -0.99 16.24 -1.92
N HIS A 96 -1.72 17.34 -1.98
CA HIS A 96 -1.70 18.28 -3.11
C HIS A 96 -0.71 19.41 -2.90
N SER A 97 -0.60 19.90 -1.67
CA SER A 97 0.31 20.97 -1.31
C SER A 97 0.81 20.76 0.11
N ALA A 98 2.10 20.94 0.34
CA ALA A 98 2.78 20.75 1.61
C ALA A 98 4.11 21.52 1.64
N PRO A 99 4.74 21.72 2.81
CA PRO A 99 6.02 22.40 2.91
C PRO A 99 7.13 21.56 2.26
N SER A 100 8.27 22.19 1.96
CA SER A 100 9.41 21.57 1.24
C SER A 100 9.84 20.21 1.79
N ARG A 101 9.78 20.02 3.12
CA ARG A 101 10.08 18.74 3.78
C ARG A 101 9.19 17.56 3.34
N LEU A 102 8.02 17.83 2.76
CA LEU A 102 7.09 16.83 2.22
C LEU A 102 6.95 16.92 0.69
N ALA A 103 7.83 17.65 0.01
CA ALA A 103 7.74 17.81 -1.45
C ALA A 103 7.80 16.47 -2.19
N LEU A 104 8.57 15.50 -1.66
CA LEU A 104 8.73 14.16 -2.23
C LEU A 104 7.43 13.34 -2.27
N ILE A 105 6.45 13.65 -1.43
CA ILE A 105 5.19 12.91 -1.35
C ILE A 105 4.00 13.67 -1.93
N ARG A 106 4.27 14.81 -2.58
CA ARG A 106 3.24 15.56 -3.30
C ARG A 106 2.76 14.75 -4.50
N SER A 107 1.44 14.65 -4.66
CA SER A 107 0.77 13.91 -5.73
C SER A 107 1.03 12.40 -5.71
N ILE A 108 1.58 11.85 -4.61
CA ILE A 108 1.73 10.42 -4.40
C ILE A 108 0.58 9.92 -3.53
N PHE A 109 0.00 8.77 -3.88
CA PHE A 109 -1.02 8.13 -3.04
C PHE A 109 -0.33 7.45 -1.85
N LEU A 110 -0.80 7.81 -0.66
CA LEU A 110 -0.37 7.28 0.62
C LEU A 110 -1.47 6.38 1.17
N LEU A 111 -1.25 5.07 1.20
CA LEU A 111 -2.17 4.10 1.82
C LEU A 111 -1.73 3.79 3.25
N TYR A 112 -2.62 3.94 4.22
CA TYR A 112 -2.33 3.67 5.63
C TYR A 112 -2.16 2.16 5.86
N LYS A 113 -0.99 1.74 6.34
CA LYS A 113 -0.67 0.31 6.52
C LYS A 113 -1.65 -0.39 7.46
N ALA A 114 -2.17 0.33 8.44
CA ALA A 114 -3.19 -0.17 9.37
C ALA A 114 -4.53 -0.57 8.71
N ASN A 115 -4.79 -0.21 7.45
CA ASN A 115 -6.03 -0.51 6.73
C ASN A 115 -5.82 -1.42 5.51
N ILE A 116 -4.62 -2.00 5.39
CA ILE A 116 -4.18 -2.75 4.20
C ILE A 116 -3.65 -4.12 4.63
N ASN A 117 -4.10 -5.15 3.92
CA ASN A 117 -3.48 -6.47 3.94
C ASN A 117 -2.68 -6.69 2.66
N CYS A 118 -1.56 -7.38 2.73
CA CYS A 118 -0.78 -7.82 1.59
C CYS A 118 -0.99 -9.31 1.37
N TYR A 119 -1.41 -9.68 0.16
CA TYR A 119 -1.46 -11.07 -0.26
C TYR A 119 -0.17 -11.40 -1.01
N ILE A 120 0.67 -12.26 -0.43
CA ILE A 120 1.95 -12.68 -1.00
C ILE A 120 1.68 -13.86 -1.92
N LEU A 121 1.91 -13.69 -3.22
CA LEU A 121 1.54 -14.70 -4.23
C LEU A 121 2.29 -16.02 -4.02
N ASN A 122 3.60 -15.97 -3.79
CA ASN A 122 4.44 -17.17 -3.68
C ASN A 122 4.03 -18.08 -2.51
N SER A 123 3.64 -17.49 -1.38
CA SER A 123 3.24 -18.22 -0.18
C SER A 123 1.73 -18.36 -0.04
N SER A 124 0.94 -17.75 -0.93
CA SER A 124 -0.53 -17.67 -0.85
C SER A 124 -1.02 -17.22 0.54
N SER A 125 -0.29 -16.28 1.15
CA SER A 125 -0.55 -15.85 2.52
C SER A 125 -1.00 -14.38 2.57
N LEU A 126 -1.95 -14.10 3.47
CA LEU A 126 -2.43 -12.76 3.74
C LEU A 126 -1.77 -12.26 5.03
N VAL A 127 -1.02 -11.17 4.94
CA VAL A 127 -0.34 -10.55 6.08
C VAL A 127 -0.73 -9.08 6.20
N LYS A 128 -0.66 -8.49 7.40
CA LYS A 128 -0.93 -7.07 7.56
C LYS A 128 0.20 -6.26 6.93
N ALA A 129 -0.13 -5.17 6.23
CA ALA A 129 0.92 -4.32 5.67
C ALA A 129 1.83 -3.74 6.77
N SER A 130 1.32 -3.52 7.99
CA SER A 130 2.06 -3.03 9.15
C SER A 130 3.20 -3.97 9.61
N THR A 131 3.17 -5.26 9.26
CA THR A 131 4.23 -6.22 9.61
C THR A 131 5.31 -6.33 8.53
N LEU A 132 5.16 -5.62 7.42
CA LEU A 132 6.10 -5.60 6.31
C LEU A 132 6.82 -4.25 6.23
N THR A 133 8.03 -4.26 5.65
CA THR A 133 8.83 -3.06 5.37
C THR A 133 8.94 -2.92 3.85
N PHE A 134 8.80 -1.70 3.35
CA PHE A 134 8.84 -1.41 1.92
C PHE A 134 9.93 -0.40 1.63
N ASP A 135 11.08 -0.90 1.18
CA ASP A 135 12.21 -0.04 0.86
C ASP A 135 11.87 0.90 -0.30
N GLN A 136 12.29 2.15 -0.16
CA GLN A 136 12.14 3.14 -1.22
C GLN A 136 13.02 2.76 -2.39
N LYS A 137 12.42 2.67 -3.58
CA LYS A 137 13.18 2.40 -4.79
C LYS A 137 13.93 3.66 -5.21
N PRO A 138 15.26 3.59 -5.37
CA PRO A 138 15.98 4.70 -5.97
C PRO A 138 15.48 4.88 -7.42
N LEU A 139 14.91 6.05 -7.72
CA LEU A 139 14.39 6.42 -9.05
C LEU A 139 15.39 6.18 -10.19
N ARG A 140 16.70 6.16 -9.90
CA ARG A 140 17.75 5.91 -10.89
C ARG A 140 17.75 4.50 -11.48
N GLN A 141 17.26 3.49 -10.76
CA GLN A 141 17.29 2.11 -11.25
C GLN A 141 16.17 1.83 -12.27
N SER A 142 15.05 2.55 -12.24
CA SER A 142 13.92 2.35 -13.16
C SER A 142 14.04 3.11 -14.49
N MET A 143 15.04 4.00 -14.65
CA MET A 143 15.25 4.74 -15.90
C MET A 143 16.07 3.97 -16.94
N ASN A 144 16.69 2.85 -16.57
CA ASN A 144 17.49 2.04 -17.48
C ASN A 144 16.66 1.02 -18.29
N GLU A 145 15.36 0.86 -17.99
CA GLU A 145 14.49 -0.11 -18.67
C GLU A 145 13.83 0.44 -19.96
N VAL A 146 14.10 1.69 -20.35
CA VAL A 146 13.54 2.31 -21.58
C VAL A 146 14.61 2.54 -22.66
N GLY A 147 15.74 1.83 -22.57
CA GLY A 147 16.84 1.96 -23.51
C GLY A 147 17.14 0.66 -24.25
N HIS A 148 16.17 0.08 -24.95
CA HIS A 148 16.36 -0.88 -26.07
C HIS A 148 15.30 -0.64 -27.13
#